data_AF-A0A7W1HRI3-F1
#
_entry.id   AF-A0A7W1HRI3-F1
#
_cell.length_a   1.000
_cell.length_b   1.000
_cell.length_c   1.000
_cell.angle_alpha   90.00
_cell.angle_beta   90.00
_cell.angle_gamma   90.00
#
_symmetry.space_group_name_H-M   'P 1'
#
loop_
_entity.id
_entity.type
_entity.pdbx_description
1 polymer ?
#
loop_
_entity_poly.entity_id
_entity_poly.type
_entity_poly.pdbx_seq_one_letter_code
_entity_poly.pdbx_strand_id
1 'polypeptide(L)'
;MISDTGQTVLIIALALNAVLGFGYRVYRLAKGGPLADVTGQAILGLLLAGLAVAVSLEAGWARWAALAYALLFGLVVMPLWVLAVLIPLPPERIDYAFTATYWLTLITIGISSLLL
;
A
#
# COMPACT_ATOMS: atom_id res chain seq x y z
N MET A 1 -12.64 -0.28 24.02
CA MET A 1 -12.25 -1.68 23.75
C MET A 1 -12.16 -2.02 22.25
N ILE A 2 -12.40 -1.07 21.33
CA ILE A 2 -12.21 -1.22 19.87
C ILE A 2 -10.79 -0.77 19.42
N SER A 3 -10.03 -0.09 20.30
CA SER A 3 -8.73 0.53 20.01
C SER A 3 -7.66 -0.47 19.56
N ASP A 4 -7.49 -1.57 20.29
CA ASP A 4 -6.28 -2.41 20.15
C ASP A 4 -6.33 -3.28 18.90
N THR A 5 -7.51 -3.80 18.57
CA THR A 5 -7.73 -4.60 17.35
C THR A 5 -7.62 -3.72 16.10
N GLY A 6 -8.19 -2.51 16.13
CA GLY A 6 -8.12 -1.57 15.00
C GLY A 6 -6.68 -1.13 14.71
N GLN A 7 -5.92 -0.86 15.76
CA GLN A 7 -4.50 -0.50 15.68
C GLN A 7 -3.67 -1.63 15.08
N THR A 8 -3.87 -2.86 15.58
CA THR A 8 -3.18 -4.05 15.06
C THR A 8 -3.48 -4.29 13.58
N VAL A 9 -4.75 -4.17 13.18
CA VAL A 9 -5.16 -4.31 11.77
C VAL A 9 -4.50 -3.24 10.91
N LEU A 10 -4.45 -1.98 11.36
CA LEU A 10 -3.80 -0.89 10.62
C LEU A 10 -2.31 -1.17 10.42
N ILE A 11 -1.60 -1.57 11.48
CA ILE A 11 -0.17 -1.91 11.43
C ILE A 11 0.09 -3.03 10.42
N ILE A 12 -0.68 -4.11 10.50
CA ILE A 12 -0.55 -5.25 9.59
C ILE A 12 -0.85 -4.82 8.15
N ALA A 13 -1.90 -4.03 7.93
CA ALA A 13 -2.28 -3.58 6.59
C ALA A 13 -1.20 -2.66 5.98
N LEU A 14 -0.60 -1.77 6.75
CA LEU A 14 0.52 -0.93 6.32
C LEU A 14 1.74 -1.78 5.94
N ALA A 15 2.11 -2.75 6.78
CA ALA A 15 3.23 -3.65 6.53
C ALA A 15 2.99 -4.53 5.29
N LEU A 16 1.79 -5.11 5.14
CA LEU A 16 1.41 -5.89 3.97
C LEU A 16 1.46 -5.05 2.71
N ASN A 17 0.95 -3.82 2.75
CA ASN A 17 0.95 -2.95 1.58
C ASN A 17 2.39 -2.59 1.15
N ALA A 18 3.28 -2.33 2.09
CA ALA A 18 4.70 -2.12 1.83
C ALA A 18 5.35 -3.34 1.14
N VAL A 19 5.14 -4.54 1.70
CA VAL A 19 5.72 -5.79 1.18
C VAL A 19 5.15 -6.16 -0.18
N LEU A 20 3.83 -6.12 -0.34
CA LEU A 20 3.16 -6.43 -1.60
C LEU A 20 3.62 -5.47 -2.71
N GLY A 21 3.61 -4.17 -2.41
CA GLY A 21 4.02 -3.15 -3.38
C GLY A 21 5.45 -3.33 -3.85
N PHE A 22 6.38 -3.59 -2.91
CA PHE A 22 7.79 -3.77 -3.23
C PHE A 22 8.04 -5.09 -3.96
N GLY A 23 7.55 -6.21 -3.41
CA GLY A 23 7.73 -7.54 -3.98
C GLY A 23 7.19 -7.65 -5.40
N TYR A 24 6.02 -7.08 -5.67
CA TYR A 24 5.45 -7.06 -7.02
C TYR A 24 6.27 -6.22 -8.00
N ARG A 25 6.82 -5.08 -7.58
CA ARG A 25 7.66 -4.25 -8.46
C ARG A 25 9.03 -4.88 -8.72
N VAL A 26 9.61 -5.56 -7.73
CA VAL A 26 10.82 -6.38 -7.93
C VAL A 26 10.54 -7.51 -8.92
N TYR A 27 9.41 -8.18 -8.78
CA TYR A 27 8.96 -9.18 -9.73
C TYR A 27 8.83 -8.61 -11.16
N ARG A 28 8.19 -7.45 -11.31
CA ARG A 28 8.09 -6.77 -12.60
C ARG A 28 9.44 -6.33 -13.15
N LEU A 29 10.37 -5.88 -12.32
CA LEU A 29 11.72 -5.51 -12.74
C LEU A 29 12.43 -6.70 -13.40
N ALA A 30 12.31 -7.90 -12.83
CA ALA A 30 12.84 -9.14 -13.42
C ALA A 30 12.21 -9.49 -14.79
N LYS A 31 11.03 -8.91 -15.10
CA LYS A 31 10.30 -9.05 -16.37
C LYS A 31 10.44 -7.83 -17.29
N GLY A 32 11.41 -6.95 -17.06
CA GLY A 32 11.65 -5.76 -17.89
C GLY A 32 10.87 -4.50 -17.47
N GLY A 33 10.29 -4.48 -16.27
CA GLY A 33 9.72 -3.28 -15.67
C GLY A 33 10.76 -2.23 -15.29
N PRO A 34 10.36 -0.97 -15.07
CA PRO A 34 11.30 0.12 -14.82
C PRO A 34 11.89 0.07 -13.40
N LEU A 35 13.20 0.33 -13.27
CA LEU A 35 13.89 0.41 -11.97
C LEU A 35 13.30 1.51 -11.07
N ALA A 36 12.85 2.61 -11.66
CA ALA A 36 12.26 3.73 -10.95
C ALA A 36 11.04 3.32 -10.10
N ASP A 37 10.24 2.34 -10.55
CA ASP A 37 9.10 1.82 -9.78
C ASP A 37 9.58 1.18 -8.48
N VAL A 38 10.62 0.33 -8.56
CA VAL A 38 11.20 -0.36 -7.40
C VAL A 38 11.76 0.64 -6.41
N THR A 39 12.54 1.62 -6.87
CA THR A 39 13.12 2.65 -6.01
C THR A 39 12.05 3.49 -5.33
N GLY A 40 11.05 3.98 -6.09
CA GLY A 40 9.95 4.76 -5.53
C GLY A 40 9.16 3.98 -4.48
N GLN A 41 8.92 2.70 -4.73
CA GLN A 41 8.23 1.84 -3.77
C GLN A 41 9.09 1.44 -2.57
N ALA A 42 10.41 1.32 -2.71
CA ALA A 42 11.29 1.08 -1.57
C ALA A 42 11.23 2.26 -0.59
N ILE A 43 11.27 3.49 -1.11
CA ILE A 43 11.11 4.71 -0.32
C ILE A 43 9.75 4.72 0.36
N LEU A 44 8.68 4.45 -0.40
CA LEU A 44 7.34 4.36 0.16
C LEU A 44 7.23 3.27 1.23
N GLY A 45 7.84 2.11 1.01
CA GLY A 45 7.85 1.00 1.96
C GLY A 45 8.49 1.38 3.29
N LEU A 46 9.58 2.14 3.27
CA LEU A 46 10.18 2.70 4.48
C LEU A 46 9.25 3.69 5.19
N LEU A 47 8.56 4.54 4.44
CA LEU A 47 7.57 5.47 5.02
C LEU A 47 6.40 4.71 5.66
N LEU A 48 5.90 3.64 5.02
CA LEU A 48 4.83 2.81 5.55
C LEU A 48 5.26 2.02 6.79
N ALA A 49 6.50 1.50 6.80
CA ALA A 49 7.06 0.86 7.98
C ALA A 49 7.22 1.85 9.14
N GLY A 50 7.75 3.05 8.88
CA GLY A 50 7.82 4.12 9.87
C GLY A 50 6.45 4.55 10.38
N LEU A 51 5.44 4.59 9.50
CA LEU A 51 4.08 4.90 9.89
C LEU A 51 3.45 3.80 10.75
N ALA A 52 3.71 2.52 10.44
CA ALA A 52 3.29 1.40 11.26
C ALA A 52 3.90 1.46 12.67
N VAL A 53 5.18 1.83 12.78
CA VAL A 53 5.84 2.09 14.07
C VAL A 53 5.17 3.27 14.79
N ALA A 54 4.90 4.39 14.10
CA ALA A 54 4.24 5.54 14.70
C ALA A 54 2.82 5.20 15.21
N VAL A 55 2.06 4.40 14.46
CA VAL A 55 0.78 3.85 14.90
C VAL A 55 0.96 2.97 16.14
N SER A 56 1.99 2.11 16.20
CA SER A 56 2.25 1.25 17.38
C SER A 56 2.61 2.05 18.64
N LEU A 57 3.16 3.25 18.47
CA LEU A 57 3.50 4.18 19.55
C LEU A 57 2.34 5.13 19.87
N GLU A 58 1.14 4.87 19.34
CA GLU A 58 -0.08 5.66 19.57
C GLU A 58 0.06 7.14 19.19
N ALA A 59 0.92 7.45 18.20
CA ALA A 59 1.06 8.81 17.72
C ALA A 59 -0.22 9.27 17.03
N GLY A 60 -0.98 10.18 17.65
CA GLY A 60 -2.31 10.59 17.18
C GLY A 60 -2.36 11.20 15.77
N TRP A 61 -1.23 11.65 15.21
CA TRP A 61 -1.14 12.11 13.82
C TRP A 61 -1.02 10.96 12.81
N ALA A 62 -0.55 9.78 13.24
CA ALA A 62 -0.23 8.66 12.36
C ALA A 62 -1.48 8.10 11.66
N ARG A 63 -2.64 8.06 12.35
CA ARG A 63 -3.91 7.66 11.72
C ARG A 63 -4.29 8.56 10.54
N TRP A 64 -4.06 9.86 10.64
CA TRP A 64 -4.41 10.81 9.59
C TRP A 64 -3.45 10.71 8.40
N ALA A 65 -2.16 10.49 8.67
CA ALA A 65 -1.19 10.21 7.62
C ALA A 65 -1.50 8.88 6.91
N ALA A 66 -1.93 7.85 7.63
CA ALA A 66 -2.35 6.57 7.04
C ALA A 66 -3.61 6.71 6.20
N LEU A 67 -4.59 7.50 6.65
CA LEU A 67 -5.77 7.82 5.87
C LEU A 67 -5.42 8.60 4.59
N ALA A 68 -4.59 9.64 4.69
CA ALA A 68 -4.14 10.42 3.54
C ALA A 68 -3.43 9.53 2.51
N TYR A 69 -2.58 8.63 3.00
CA TYR A 69 -1.93 7.61 2.18
C TYR A 69 -2.97 6.72 1.46
N ALA A 70 -3.92 6.14 2.20
CA ALA A 70 -4.94 5.25 1.66
C ALA A 70 -5.78 5.93 0.56
N LEU A 71 -6.18 7.18 0.79
CA LEU A 71 -6.97 7.96 -0.17
C LEU A 71 -6.15 8.33 -1.41
N LEU A 72 -4.95 8.88 -1.25
CA LEU A 72 -4.10 9.28 -2.37
C LEU A 72 -3.75 8.07 -3.25
N PHE A 73 -3.36 6.96 -2.62
CA PHE A 73 -2.96 5.78 -3.39
C PHE A 73 -4.17 5.04 -3.95
N GLY A 74 -5.26 4.90 -3.20
CA GLY A 74 -6.45 4.17 -3.64
C GLY A 74 -7.23 4.88 -4.74
N LEU A 75 -7.27 6.21 -4.72
CA LEU A 75 -8.08 7.00 -5.64
C LEU A 75 -7.29 7.61 -6.81
N VAL A 76 -5.98 7.83 -6.65
CA VAL A 76 -5.18 8.53 -7.67
C VAL A 76 -4.06 7.65 -8.19
N VAL A 77 -3.11 7.25 -7.33
CA VAL A 77 -1.88 6.59 -7.78
C VAL A 77 -2.16 5.23 -8.39
N MET A 78 -2.96 4.40 -7.72
CA MET A 78 -3.22 3.04 -8.17
C MET A 78 -4.07 2.99 -9.45
N PRO A 79 -5.14 3.81 -9.63
CA PRO A 79 -5.81 3.92 -10.93
C PRO A 79 -4.87 4.29 -12.07
N LEU A 80 -4.01 5.32 -11.88
CA LEU A 80 -3.02 5.71 -12.88
C LEU A 80 -2.04 4.58 -13.18
N TRP A 81 -1.59 3.87 -12.15
CA TRP A 81 -0.70 2.73 -12.29
C TRP A 81 -1.36 1.58 -13.07
N VAL A 82 -2.62 1.26 -12.79
CA VAL A 82 -3.39 0.25 -13.56
C VAL A 82 -3.52 0.63 -15.01
N LEU A 83 -3.83 1.89 -15.32
CA LEU A 83 -3.88 2.37 -16.70
C LEU A 83 -2.51 2.25 -17.38
N ALA A 84 -1.42 2.57 -16.68
CA ALA A 84 -0.07 2.49 -17.21
C ALA A 84 0.43 1.05 -17.42
N VAL A 85 -0.07 0.08 -16.65
CA VAL A 85 0.45 -1.30 -16.67
C VAL A 85 -0.46 -2.29 -17.40
N LEU A 86 -1.78 -2.21 -17.20
CA LEU A 86 -2.71 -3.21 -17.75
C LEU A 86 -3.23 -2.87 -19.16
N ILE A 87 -3.07 -1.63 -19.62
CA ILE A 87 -3.54 -1.21 -20.96
C ILE A 87 -2.53 -1.48 -22.06
N PRO A 88 -1.23 -1.17 -21.93
CA PRO A 88 -0.30 -1.25 -23.07
C PRO A 88 0.08 -2.67 -23.46
N LEU A 89 -0.01 -3.63 -22.53
CA LEU A 89 0.37 -5.02 -22.72
C LEU A 89 -0.70 -5.93 -22.10
N PRO A 90 -0.94 -7.13 -22.66
CA PRO A 90 -1.88 -8.08 -22.08
C PRO A 90 -1.44 -8.44 -20.65
N PRO A 91 -2.26 -8.12 -19.63
CA PRO A 91 -1.87 -8.31 -18.24
C PRO A 91 -1.84 -9.80 -17.87
N GLU A 92 -0.91 -10.15 -16.99
CA GLU A 92 -0.81 -11.48 -16.43
C GLU A 92 -1.75 -11.65 -15.24
N ARG A 93 -2.07 -12.91 -14.88
CA ARG A 93 -2.92 -13.23 -13.72
C ARG A 93 -2.40 -12.61 -12.42
N ILE A 94 -1.09 -12.51 -12.28
CA ILE A 94 -0.45 -11.94 -11.09
C ILE A 94 -0.70 -10.44 -10.97
N ASP A 95 -0.87 -9.72 -12.08
CA ASP A 95 -1.12 -8.28 -12.08
C ASP A 95 -2.51 -7.98 -11.53
N TYR A 96 -3.51 -8.81 -11.89
CA TYR A 96 -4.85 -8.74 -11.32
C TYR A 96 -4.87 -9.10 -9.84
N ALA A 97 -4.16 -10.16 -9.44
CA ALA A 97 -4.08 -10.58 -8.04
C ALA A 97 -3.43 -9.50 -7.18
N PHE A 98 -2.31 -8.93 -7.64
CA PHE A 98 -1.65 -7.80 -7.01
C PHE A 98 -2.58 -6.59 -6.90
N THR A 99 -3.20 -6.19 -8.01
CA THR A 99 -4.15 -5.05 -8.05
C THR A 99 -5.26 -5.23 -7.00
N ALA A 100 -5.95 -6.37 -7.02
CA ALA A 100 -7.05 -6.62 -6.09
C ALA A 100 -6.58 -6.63 -4.63
N THR A 101 -5.50 -7.34 -4.33
CA THR A 101 -4.98 -7.44 -2.96
C THR A 101 -4.45 -6.10 -2.45
N TYR A 102 -3.75 -5.34 -3.28
CA TYR A 102 -3.24 -4.02 -2.92
C TYR A 102 -4.38 -3.04 -2.63
N TRP A 103 -5.42 -2.99 -3.46
CA TRP A 103 -6.59 -2.15 -3.17
C TRP A 103 -7.33 -2.57 -1.90
N LEU A 104 -7.52 -3.87 -1.68
CA LEU A 104 -8.11 -4.35 -0.43
C LEU A 104 -7.33 -3.87 0.78
N THR A 105 -5.99 -3.97 0.75
CA THR A 105 -5.17 -3.44 1.85
C THR A 105 -5.31 -1.92 2.02
N LEU A 106 -5.40 -1.13 0.93
CA LEU A 106 -5.65 0.32 1.02
C LEU A 106 -7.01 0.64 1.66
N ILE A 107 -8.06 -0.09 1.29
CA ILE A 107 -9.39 0.06 1.89
C ILE A 107 -9.33 -0.27 3.38
N THR A 108 -8.65 -1.37 3.76
CA THR A 108 -8.44 -1.73 5.17
C THR A 108 -7.70 -0.63 5.92
N ILE A 109 -6.62 -0.08 5.36
CA ILE A 109 -5.89 1.05 5.97
C ILE A 109 -6.83 2.24 6.17
N GLY A 110 -7.61 2.62 5.15
CA GLY A 110 -8.53 3.76 5.22
C GLY A 110 -9.61 3.58 6.28
N ILE A 111 -10.27 2.41 6.31
CA ILE A 111 -11.32 2.10 7.30
C ILE A 111 -10.72 2.05 8.70
N SER A 112 -9.63 1.31 8.92
CA SER A 112 -9.00 1.21 10.24
C SER A 112 -8.50 2.56 10.75
N SER A 113 -8.01 3.43 9.86
CA SER A 113 -7.58 4.78 10.23
C SER A 113 -8.72 5.69 10.68
N LEU A 114 -9.94 5.48 10.18
CA LEU A 114 -11.14 6.23 10.59
C LEU A 114 -11.74 5.72 11.91
N LEU A 115 -11.50 4.45 12.24
CA LEU A 115 -12.03 3.78 13.43
C LEU A 115 -11.12 3.88 14.66
N LEU A 116 -9.86 4.30 14.47
CA LEU A 116 -8.88 4.65 15.52
C LEU A 116 -9.04 6.11 15.94
#